data_AF-A0AAU9CG39-F1
#
_entry.id   AF-A0AAU9CG39-F1
#
_cell.length_a   1.000
_cell.length_b   1.000
_cell.length_c   1.000
_cell.angle_alpha   90.00
_cell.angle_beta   90.00
_cell.angle_gamma   90.00
#
_symmetry.space_group_name_H-M   'P 1'
#
loop_
_entity.id
_entity.type
_entity.pdbx_description
1 polymer ?
#
loop_
_entity_poly.entity_id
_entity_poly.type
_entity_poly.pdbx_seq_one_letter_code
_entity_poly.pdbx_strand_id
1 'polypeptide(L)'
;MKLQQLRYIWEVAHHDLNVSATAESLYTSQPGISKQLRLLEEELGVQIFARNGKQFIAPGQAWRRRKLCRRKDIAETFRAT
;
A
#
# COMPACT_ATOMS: atom_id res chain seq x y z
N MET A 1 2.99 -8.42 12.22
CA MET A 1 3.55 -7.79 11.00
C MET A 1 4.38 -8.79 10.21
N LYS A 2 4.27 -8.78 8.87
CA LYS A 2 5.06 -9.62 7.93
C LYS A 2 5.74 -8.76 6.86
N LEU A 3 6.97 -9.11 6.46
CA LEU A 3 7.73 -8.37 5.44
C LEU A 3 7.00 -8.27 4.10
N GLN A 4 6.27 -9.32 3.71
CA GLN A 4 5.43 -9.33 2.50
C GLN A 4 4.37 -8.23 2.50
N GLN A 5 3.79 -7.88 3.66
CA GLN A 5 2.77 -6.82 3.73
C GLN A 5 3.37 -5.46 3.44
N LEU A 6 4.61 -5.21 3.88
CA LEU A 6 5.36 -3.99 3.56
C LEU A 6 5.66 -3.89 2.06
N ARG A 7 6.03 -5.02 1.44
CA ARG A 7 6.24 -5.08 -0.02
C ARG A 7 4.95 -4.75 -0.79
N TYR A 8 3.80 -5.25 -0.34
CA TYR A 8 2.51 -4.88 -0.93
C TYR A 8 2.20 -3.40 -0.81
N ILE A 9 2.50 -2.75 0.32
CA ILE A 9 2.29 -1.30 0.48
C ILE A 9 3.12 -0.53 -0.56
N TRP A 10 4.39 -0.89 -0.70
CA TRP A 10 5.30 -0.22 -1.63
C TRP A 10 4.84 -0.38 -3.07
N GLU A 11 4.52 -1.61 -3.48
CA GLU A 11 4.15 -1.91 -4.86
C GLU A 11 2.80 -1.29 -5.24
N VAL A 12 1.81 -1.32 -4.34
CA VAL A 12 0.52 -0.65 -4.56
C VAL A 12 0.71 0.86 -4.70
N ALA A 13 1.58 1.47 -3.92
CA ALA A 13 1.89 2.89 -4.06
C ALA A 13 2.68 3.19 -5.34
N HIS A 14 3.52 2.25 -5.81
CA HIS A 14 4.29 2.35 -7.04
C HIS A 14 3.39 2.29 -8.29
N HIS A 15 2.35 1.45 -8.26
CA HIS A 15 1.37 1.32 -9.35
C HIS A 15 0.18 2.27 -9.23
N ASP A 16 0.35 3.47 -8.68
CA ASP A 16 -0.72 4.49 -8.56
C ASP A 16 -2.02 3.93 -7.93
N LEU A 17 -1.89 3.11 -6.87
CA LEU A 17 -2.98 2.46 -6.15
C LEU A 17 -3.74 1.38 -6.95
N ASN A 18 -3.25 0.99 -8.13
CA ASN A 18 -3.81 -0.07 -8.95
C ASN A 18 -3.40 -1.46 -8.43
N VAL A 19 -4.31 -2.09 -7.69
CA VAL A 19 -4.10 -3.42 -7.10
C VAL A 19 -4.00 -4.52 -8.15
N SER A 20 -4.67 -4.37 -9.29
CA SER A 20 -4.59 -5.37 -10.36
C SER A 20 -3.21 -5.38 -11.00
N ALA A 21 -2.69 -4.20 -11.36
CA ALA A 21 -1.32 -4.06 -11.87
C ALA A 21 -0.28 -4.54 -10.85
N THR A 22 -0.50 -4.26 -9.57
CA THR A 22 0.35 -4.76 -8.48
C THR A 22 0.33 -6.28 -8.36
N ALA A 23 -0.84 -6.90 -8.52
CA ALA A 23 -1.01 -8.35 -8.47
C ALA A 23 -0.25 -9.04 -9.61
N GLU A 24 -0.31 -8.46 -10.81
CA GLU A 24 0.45 -8.92 -11.97
C GLU A 24 1.96 -8.79 -11.76
N SER A 25 2.43 -7.62 -11.29
CA SER A 25 3.85 -7.36 -11.00
C SER A 25 4.43 -8.32 -9.96
N LEU A 26 3.64 -8.66 -8.92
CA LEU A 26 4.07 -9.56 -7.85
C LEU A 26 3.72 -11.03 -8.07
N TYR A 27 3.22 -11.40 -9.26
CA TYR A 27 2.79 -12.76 -9.60
C TYR A 27 1.87 -13.37 -8.52
N THR A 28 0.92 -12.58 -8.03
CA THR A 28 0.02 -12.96 -6.93
C THR A 28 -1.42 -12.56 -7.23
N SER A 29 -2.35 -12.89 -6.33
CA SER A 29 -3.76 -12.55 -6.49
C SER A 29 -4.10 -11.20 -5.85
N GLN A 30 -4.91 -10.41 -6.57
CA GLN A 30 -5.52 -9.18 -6.08
C GLN A 30 -6.26 -9.35 -4.73
N PRO A 31 -7.11 -10.40 -4.52
CA PRO A 31 -7.75 -10.62 -3.23
C PRO A 31 -6.74 -10.96 -2.12
N GLY A 32 -5.64 -11.65 -2.45
CA GLY A 32 -4.54 -11.93 -1.52
C GLY A 32 -3.89 -10.64 -1.01
N ILE A 33 -3.52 -9.74 -1.92
CA ILE A 33 -2.95 -8.42 -1.58
C ILE A 33 -3.92 -7.62 -0.71
N SER A 34 -5.18 -7.53 -1.13
CA SER A 34 -6.20 -6.75 -0.41
C SER A 34 -6.41 -7.26 1.02
N LYS A 35 -6.44 -8.58 1.21
CA LYS A 35 -6.56 -9.23 2.53
C LYS A 35 -5.35 -8.96 3.40
N GLN A 36 -4.14 -9.12 2.86
CA GLN A 36 -2.90 -8.94 3.62
C GLN A 36 -2.69 -7.47 4.06
N LEU A 37 -3.03 -6.51 3.21
CA LEU A 37 -3.04 -5.08 3.56
C LEU A 37 -4.05 -4.79 4.67
N ARG A 38 -5.27 -5.32 4.57
CA ARG A 38 -6.31 -5.08 5.57
C ARG A 38 -5.94 -5.65 6.94
N LEU A 39 -5.38 -6.86 6.97
CA LEU A 39 -4.87 -7.45 8.21
C LEU A 39 -3.77 -6.60 8.85
N LEU A 40 -2.91 -5.98 8.02
CA LEU A 40 -1.87 -5.07 8.52
C LEU A 40 -2.47 -3.77 9.06
N GLU A 41 -3.44 -3.18 8.35
CA GLU A 41 -4.15 -1.97 8.80
C GLU A 41 -4.87 -2.20 10.13
N GLU A 42 -5.51 -3.37 10.29
CA GLU A 42 -6.18 -3.81 11.52
C GLU A 42 -5.17 -4.04 12.66
N GLU A 43 -4.05 -4.71 12.39
CA GLU A 43 -3.00 -4.95 13.38
C GLU A 43 -2.35 -3.64 13.86
N LEU A 44 -2.14 -2.68 12.97
CA LEU A 44 -1.53 -1.39 13.28
C LEU A 44 -2.54 -0.34 13.81
N GLY A 45 -3.84 -0.61 13.72
CA GLY A 45 -4.89 0.35 14.06
C GLY A 45 -4.85 1.63 13.19
N VAL A 46 -4.28 1.56 11.99
CA VAL A 46 -4.10 2.71 11.10
C VAL A 46 -4.52 2.38 9.68
N GLN A 47 -5.24 3.33 9.07
CA GLN A 47 -5.61 3.23 7.67
C GLN A 47 -4.44 3.69 6.79
N ILE A 48 -3.87 2.75 6.03
CA ILE A 48 -2.77 3.00 5.11
C ILE A 48 -3.32 3.42 3.76
N PHE A 49 -4.42 2.86 3.28
CA PHE A 49 -5.05 3.31 2.03
C PHE A 49 -6.53 3.64 2.23
N ALA A 50 -6.96 4.76 1.65
CA ALA A 50 -8.38 5.09 1.57
C ALA A 50 -9.04 4.24 0.48
N ARG A 51 -10.21 3.69 0.78
CA ARG A 51 -10.98 2.82 -0.14
C ARG A 51 -12.32 3.47 -0.49
N ASN A 52 -12.73 3.33 -1.74
CA ASN A 52 -14.11 3.52 -2.17
C ASN A 52 -14.63 2.19 -2.73
N GLY A 53 -15.47 1.51 -1.96
CA GLY A 53 -15.87 0.13 -2.26
C GLY A 53 -14.67 -0.81 -2.33
N LYS A 54 -14.42 -1.39 -3.52
CA LYS A 54 -13.33 -2.35 -3.78
C LYS A 54 -12.01 -1.69 -4.21
N GLN A 55 -12.01 -0.39 -4.51
CA GLN A 55 -10.85 0.31 -5.09
C GLN A 55 -10.14 1.18 -4.05
N PHE A 56 -8.82 1.28 -4.17
CA PHE A 56 -8.03 2.28 -3.45
C PHE A 56 -8.08 3.61 -4.20
N ILE A 57 -8.40 4.68 -3.48
CA ILE A 57 -8.64 6.01 -4.08
C ILE A 57 -7.60 7.04 -3.65
N ALA A 58 -6.96 6.85 -2.50
CA ALA A 58 -5.96 7.77 -2.00
C ALA A 58 -5.06 7.07 -0.96
N PRO A 59 -3.86 7.63 -0.70
CA PRO A 59 -3.11 7.33 0.51
C PRO A 59 -3.96 7.67 1.74
N GLY A 60 -3.98 6.76 2.71
CA GLY A 60 -4.69 6.90 3.98
C GLY A 60 -4.00 7.85 4.96
N GLN A 61 -4.53 7.92 6.17
CA GLN A 61 -4.10 8.86 7.22
C GLN A 61 -2.63 8.66 7.62
N ALA A 62 -2.14 7.41 7.52
CA ALA A 62 -0.75 7.04 7.79
C ALA A 62 0.27 7.88 6.99
N TRP A 63 -0.08 8.29 5.76
CA TRP A 63 0.84 9.01 4.87
C TRP A 63 0.94 10.51 5.19
N ARG A 64 -0.09 11.10 5.80
CA ARG A 64 -0.19 12.56 6.00
C ARG A 64 0.84 13.09 6.99
N ARG A 65 1.29 12.28 7.94
CA ARG A 65 2.13 12.73 9.06
C ARG A 65 3.59 13.04 8.68
N ARG A 66 4.06 12.62 7.50
CA ARG A 66 5.49 12.70 7.12
C ARG A 66 5.82 13.46 5.82
N LYS A 67 4.88 14.24 5.27
CA LYS A 67 5.01 14.85 3.92
C LYS A 67 5.22 13.83 2.78
N LEU A 68 4.97 12.54 3.02
CA LEU A 68 5.18 11.45 2.04
C LEU A 68 4.11 11.39 0.93
N CYS A 69 3.33 12.45 0.76
CA CYS A 69 2.25 12.50 -0.21
C CYS A 69 2.70 12.92 -1.62
N ARG A 70 3.98 13.25 -1.86
CA ARG A 70 4.47 13.50 -3.23
C ARG A 70 4.97 12.20 -3.86
N ARG A 71 4.63 12.00 -5.14
CA ARG A 71 4.95 10.83 -5.99
C ARG A 71 6.39 10.31 -5.86
N LYS A 72 7.38 11.18 -5.59
CA LYS A 72 8.78 10.78 -5.46
C LYS A 72 9.14 10.24 -4.07
N ASP A 73 8.49 10.75 -3.03
CA ASP A 73 8.88 10.50 -1.63
C ASP A 73 8.59 9.05 -1.22
N ILE A 74 7.53 8.43 -1.77
CA ILE A 74 7.13 7.07 -1.39
C ILE A 74 8.14 6.02 -1.87
N ALA A 75 8.57 6.12 -3.14
CA ALA A 75 9.54 5.20 -3.71
C ALA A 75 10.96 5.42 -3.14
N GLU A 76 11.27 6.63 -2.66
CA GLU A 76 12.57 6.95 -2.07
C GLU A 76 12.67 6.55 -0.59
N THR A 77 11.57 6.63 0.18
CA THR A 77 11.59 6.36 1.64
C THR A 77 12.01 4.94 2.01
N PHE A 78 11.79 3.96 1.15
CA PHE A 78 12.19 2.57 1.38
C PHE A 78 13.45 2.14 0.60
N ARG A 79 13.98 2.99 -0.30
CA ARG A 79 15.29 2.75 -0.97
C ARG A 79 16.48 3.17 -0.12
N ALA A 80 16.25 3.92 0.97
CA ALA A 80 17.27 4.48 1.85
C ALA A 80 17.58 3.60 3.08
N THR A 81 17.19 2.33 3.09
CA THR A 81 17.53 1.36 4.15
C THR A 81 18.09 0.09 3.52
#